data_AF-A0A933RLE7-F1
#
_entry.id   AF-A0A933RLE7-F1
#
_cell.length_a   1.000
_cell.length_b   1.000
_cell.length_c   1.000
_cell.angle_alpha   90.00
_cell.angle_beta   90.00
_cell.angle_gamma   90.00
#
_symmetry.space_group_name_H-M   'P 1'
#
loop_
_entity.id
_entity.type
_entity.pdbx_description
1 polymer ?
#
loop_
_entity_poly.entity_id
_entity_poly.type
_entity_poly.pdbx_seq_one_letter_code
_entity_poly.pdbx_strand_id
1 'polypeptide(L)'
;MTVPRVRTTTQPVFEELAPSGEVELYHRTYTTLLRSSGETRLRVLEPAHQSMGSSLHALAATDELDLGAFIYATRRLPDEAFHARRVVLGQEAEQFARAGIGPLSEWTPVEAPARRRRWYADGSGTMAVLLASASDLDDLIPTLVAYQLEWNKLHRRLLAAPDLGDGDPDPASCASTLGGAEGDWERLDEAWGGELAARLDEVGRREMDLRIRMLGGSSVGYARMTRRWWTPVQDMLAELGVADRPLYFVSSNTHSLANLLTGIPRTHEAEVVRWLEEQGPADLRDELERFRTGRTRGSWENFLYYCGRAALEPRGAEERAAGVTHLSSRTALRVSAQVMPLDRLRPELFDPRLGDVDADALAQSRGVIVNVEYPLGLAAYNILREITTAADTLRAVYVLGKAATLNAAVGDVMISGVIHDEHSGSTYWLDNAFGVEDIAPYLLFGSGLDNQRAVTVKSTFLQNREYLDMYYREAFTVVEMEAGPFCNAVYEIADVDRHPTGEAVNFSKLPLDLGIIHYASDTPYTQARTLGARGLDYFGMDSTYASTIAIARRILMLEGALPG
;
A
#
# COMPACT_ATOMS: atom_id res chain seq x y z
N MET A 1 -36.86 -3.17 9.63
CA MET A 1 -37.13 -1.73 9.50
C MET A 1 -35.96 -0.99 10.11
N THR A 2 -34.97 -0.62 9.29
CA THR A 2 -33.87 0.25 9.67
C THR A 2 -34.42 1.67 9.82
N VAL A 3 -34.31 2.25 11.01
CA VAL A 3 -34.63 3.65 11.24
C VAL A 3 -33.51 4.47 10.59
N PRO A 4 -33.81 5.44 9.71
CA PRO A 4 -32.78 6.28 9.10
C PRO A 4 -31.95 6.95 10.19
N ARG A 5 -30.61 6.86 10.11
CA ARG A 5 -29.74 7.55 11.07
C ARG A 5 -29.92 9.07 10.89
N VAL A 6 -30.05 9.77 12.01
CA VAL A 6 -30.20 11.24 12.02
C VAL A 6 -28.93 11.86 11.46
N ARG A 7 -29.04 12.47 10.27
CA ARG A 7 -27.96 13.27 9.68
C ARG A 7 -27.85 14.57 10.47
N THR A 8 -26.74 14.76 11.17
CA THR A 8 -26.38 16.07 11.69
C THR A 8 -25.58 16.80 10.63
N THR A 9 -26.18 17.83 10.02
CA THR A 9 -25.44 18.86 9.27
C THR A 9 -24.61 19.68 10.25
N THR A 10 -23.52 19.10 10.74
CA THR A 10 -22.41 19.88 11.28
C THR A 10 -21.69 20.50 10.09
N GLN A 11 -21.46 21.83 10.10
CA GLN A 11 -20.58 22.47 9.13
C GLN A 11 -19.27 21.67 9.04
N PRO A 12 -18.68 21.47 7.84
CA PRO A 12 -17.46 20.70 7.73
C PRO A 12 -16.36 21.43 8.50
N VAL A 13 -15.80 20.79 9.53
CA VAL A 13 -14.69 21.33 10.33
C VAL A 13 -13.50 21.74 9.43
N PHE A 14 -13.41 21.18 8.23
CA PHE A 14 -12.34 21.39 7.27
C PHE A 14 -12.61 22.46 6.18
N GLU A 15 -13.83 22.95 5.99
CA GLU A 15 -14.10 23.96 4.94
C GLU A 15 -13.56 25.35 5.33
N GLU A 16 -13.55 25.69 6.62
CA GLU A 16 -13.04 26.98 7.12
C GLU A 16 -11.51 27.01 7.30
N LEU A 17 -10.83 25.87 7.13
CA LEU A 17 -9.39 25.70 7.43
C LEU A 17 -8.54 25.21 6.25
N ALA A 18 -9.12 25.05 5.06
CA ALA A 18 -8.43 24.50 3.90
C ALA A 18 -7.11 25.28 3.62
N PRO A 19 -5.94 24.60 3.57
CA PRO A 19 -4.66 25.25 3.29
C PRO A 19 -4.65 25.82 1.87
N SER A 20 -3.54 26.45 1.46
CA SER A 20 -3.41 26.97 0.10
C SER A 20 -3.96 25.97 -0.92
N GLY A 21 -4.91 26.41 -1.75
CA GLY A 21 -5.65 25.55 -2.68
C GLY A 21 -4.79 24.97 -3.80
N GLU A 22 -3.46 24.99 -3.67
CA GLU A 22 -2.46 24.58 -4.66
C GLU A 22 -2.45 23.07 -4.88
N VAL A 23 -2.60 22.26 -3.82
CA VAL A 23 -2.78 20.79 -3.94
C VAL A 23 -4.04 20.48 -4.74
N GLU A 24 -5.17 21.09 -4.36
CA GLU A 24 -6.44 20.93 -5.07
C GLU A 24 -6.40 21.50 -6.49
N LEU A 25 -5.68 22.61 -6.71
CA LEU A 25 -5.47 23.19 -8.02
C LEU A 25 -4.65 22.24 -8.91
N TYR A 26 -3.57 21.65 -8.39
CA TYR A 26 -2.77 20.67 -9.11
C TYR A 26 -3.59 19.43 -9.46
N HIS A 27 -4.33 18.88 -8.49
CA HIS A 27 -5.26 17.77 -8.69
C HIS A 27 -6.32 18.07 -9.77
N ARG A 28 -6.98 19.24 -9.71
CA ARG A 28 -7.92 19.68 -10.75
C ARG A 28 -7.25 19.89 -12.11
N THR A 29 -6.00 20.36 -12.13
CA THR A 29 -5.26 20.64 -13.36
C THR A 29 -5.00 19.36 -14.13
N TYR A 30 -4.40 18.33 -13.51
CA TYR A 30 -4.14 17.09 -14.23
C TYR A 30 -5.41 16.30 -14.54
N THR A 31 -6.40 16.27 -13.62
CA THR A 31 -7.67 15.57 -13.91
C THR A 31 -8.45 16.21 -15.05
N THR A 32 -8.36 17.54 -15.22
CA THR A 32 -8.95 18.24 -16.37
C THR A 32 -8.16 17.98 -17.65
N LEU A 33 -6.83 18.09 -17.59
CA LEU A 33 -5.94 17.87 -18.72
C LEU A 33 -6.10 16.47 -19.32
N LEU A 34 -6.24 15.46 -18.46
CA LEU A 34 -6.39 14.06 -18.86
C LEU A 34 -7.75 13.70 -19.46
N ARG A 35 -8.74 14.61 -19.42
CA ARG A 35 -9.98 14.46 -20.19
C ARG A 35 -9.81 14.79 -21.68
N SER A 36 -8.67 15.37 -22.06
CA SER A 36 -8.32 15.61 -23.47
C SER A 36 -8.22 14.29 -24.24
N SER A 37 -8.70 14.30 -25.49
CA SER A 37 -8.63 13.14 -26.39
C SER A 37 -7.24 12.91 -26.97
N GLY A 38 -6.38 13.93 -26.94
CA GLY A 38 -5.04 13.95 -27.50
C GLY A 38 -3.93 13.65 -26.48
N GLU A 39 -2.72 13.47 -27.01
CA GLU A 39 -1.51 13.46 -26.18
C GLU A 39 -1.24 14.86 -25.63
N THR A 40 -0.84 14.92 -24.37
CA THR A 40 -0.42 16.17 -23.73
C THR A 40 1.00 16.04 -23.23
N ARG A 41 1.82 17.07 -23.42
CA ARG A 41 3.17 17.09 -22.84
C ARG A 41 3.07 17.25 -21.33
N LEU A 42 3.80 16.41 -20.60
CA LEU A 42 3.79 16.36 -19.15
C LEU A 42 4.26 17.68 -18.54
N ARG A 43 5.15 18.40 -19.23
CA ARG A 43 5.68 19.71 -18.83
C ARG A 43 4.61 20.76 -18.49
N VAL A 44 3.39 20.63 -19.03
CA VAL A 44 2.27 21.53 -18.71
C VAL A 44 1.90 21.48 -17.22
N LEU A 45 2.19 20.36 -16.55
CA LEU A 45 1.92 20.14 -15.12
C LEU A 45 3.05 20.61 -14.21
N GLU A 46 4.24 20.90 -14.75
CA GLU A 46 5.42 21.27 -13.93
C GLU A 46 5.18 22.52 -13.07
N PRO A 47 4.65 23.65 -13.60
CA PRO A 47 4.46 24.84 -12.77
C PRO A 47 3.50 24.59 -11.59
N ALA A 48 2.39 23.91 -11.84
CA ALA A 48 1.42 23.59 -10.80
C ALA A 48 1.98 22.56 -9.79
N HIS A 49 2.81 21.60 -10.22
CA HIS A 49 3.50 20.68 -9.33
C HIS A 49 4.51 21.40 -8.41
N GLN A 50 5.25 22.37 -8.97
CA GLN A 50 6.18 23.19 -8.21
C GLN A 50 5.45 24.07 -7.20
N SER A 51 4.33 24.69 -7.59
CA SER A 51 3.50 25.53 -6.71
C SER A 51 2.82 24.76 -5.58
N MET A 52 2.49 23.48 -5.80
CA MET A 52 1.90 22.62 -4.77
C MET A 52 2.78 22.46 -3.52
N GLY A 53 4.11 22.54 -3.68
CA GLY A 53 5.05 22.44 -2.57
C GLY A 53 5.04 21.06 -1.89
N SER A 54 5.00 19.99 -2.68
CA SER A 54 4.96 18.60 -2.18
C SER A 54 6.01 18.35 -1.09
N SER A 55 5.62 17.72 0.03
CA SER A 55 6.57 17.28 1.07
C SER A 55 7.55 16.23 0.55
N LEU A 56 7.18 15.52 -0.51
CA LEU A 56 7.97 14.47 -1.14
C LEU A 56 8.91 15.00 -2.23
N HIS A 57 8.74 16.26 -2.65
CA HIS A 57 9.53 16.91 -3.69
C HIS A 57 9.78 18.37 -3.33
N ALA A 58 10.41 18.58 -2.18
CA ALA A 58 10.56 19.87 -1.53
C ALA A 58 11.41 20.85 -2.36
N LEU A 59 12.31 20.34 -3.22
CA LEU A 59 13.15 21.17 -4.08
C LEU A 59 12.61 21.32 -5.51
N ALA A 60 11.35 20.92 -5.78
CA ALA A 60 10.77 20.96 -7.14
C ALA A 60 10.91 22.33 -7.83
N ALA A 61 10.75 23.41 -7.07
CA ALA A 61 10.77 24.79 -7.57
C ALA A 61 12.18 25.41 -7.66
N THR A 62 13.23 24.72 -7.23
CA THR A 62 14.62 25.21 -7.25
C THR A 62 15.42 24.52 -8.36
N ASP A 63 16.63 25.02 -8.66
CA ASP A 63 17.59 24.33 -9.54
C ASP A 63 18.46 23.29 -8.79
N GLU A 64 18.19 23.04 -7.51
CA GLU A 64 18.84 21.98 -6.73
C GLU A 64 18.19 20.61 -7.02
N LEU A 65 19.02 19.57 -6.99
CA LEU A 65 18.56 18.19 -7.16
C LEU A 65 17.83 17.72 -5.89
N ASP A 66 16.61 17.21 -6.07
CA ASP A 66 15.87 16.44 -5.08
C ASP A 66 16.08 14.94 -5.34
N LEU A 67 17.26 14.43 -4.99
CA LEU A 67 17.56 13.01 -5.20
C LEU A 67 16.60 12.09 -4.44
N GLY A 68 16.03 12.55 -3.31
CA GLY A 68 15.00 11.80 -2.58
C GLY A 68 13.73 11.61 -3.41
N ALA A 69 13.20 12.68 -3.99
CA ALA A 69 12.07 12.61 -4.91
C ALA A 69 12.39 11.77 -6.16
N PHE A 70 13.61 11.90 -6.68
CA PHE A 70 14.02 11.17 -7.87
C PHE A 70 14.12 9.66 -7.62
N ILE A 71 14.75 9.24 -6.52
CA ILE A 71 14.80 7.83 -6.10
C ILE A 71 13.39 7.29 -5.85
N TYR A 72 12.54 8.07 -5.17
CA TYR A 72 11.15 7.69 -4.93
C TYR A 72 10.41 7.40 -6.23
N ALA A 73 10.58 8.26 -7.24
CA ALA A 73 9.94 8.10 -8.53
C ALA A 73 10.55 6.94 -9.35
N THR A 74 11.87 6.83 -9.40
CA THR A 74 12.59 5.73 -10.08
C THR A 74 12.12 4.37 -9.58
N ARG A 75 11.98 4.18 -8.26
CA ARG A 75 11.51 2.89 -7.69
C ARG A 75 10.04 2.59 -7.97
N ARG A 76 9.24 3.56 -8.46
CA ARG A 76 7.80 3.40 -8.74
C ARG A 76 7.47 3.35 -10.22
N LEU A 77 8.47 3.50 -11.07
CA LEU A 77 8.37 3.33 -12.50
C LEU A 77 9.13 2.06 -12.91
N PRO A 78 8.75 1.40 -14.02
CA PRO A 78 9.57 0.34 -14.59
C PRO A 78 10.91 0.90 -15.07
N ASP A 79 11.92 0.05 -15.13
CA ASP A 79 13.27 0.46 -15.52
C ASP A 79 13.27 1.17 -16.87
N GLU A 80 12.42 0.73 -17.81
CA GLU A 80 12.19 1.28 -19.13
C GLU A 80 11.74 2.75 -19.18
N ALA A 81 11.29 3.33 -18.05
CA ALA A 81 10.80 4.71 -18.01
C ALA A 81 11.86 5.74 -18.44
N PHE A 82 13.15 5.46 -18.26
CA PHE A 82 14.24 6.34 -18.70
C PHE A 82 14.32 6.52 -20.21
N HIS A 83 13.73 5.66 -21.03
CA HIS A 83 13.70 5.80 -22.49
C HIS A 83 12.30 6.14 -23.02
N ALA A 84 11.32 6.24 -22.12
CA ALA A 84 9.96 6.58 -22.48
C ALA A 84 9.88 7.98 -23.09
N ARG A 85 9.06 8.08 -24.13
CA ARG A 85 8.63 9.33 -24.78
C ARG A 85 7.14 9.55 -24.57
N ARG A 86 6.38 8.47 -24.40
CA ARG A 86 4.94 8.48 -24.26
C ARG A 86 4.49 7.45 -23.22
N VAL A 87 3.61 7.86 -22.32
CA VAL A 87 2.90 7.00 -21.37
C VAL A 87 1.40 7.06 -21.65
N VAL A 88 0.80 5.89 -21.89
CA VAL A 88 -0.62 5.76 -22.19
C VAL A 88 -1.30 5.05 -21.01
N LEU A 89 -2.32 5.68 -20.46
CA LEU A 89 -3.04 5.22 -19.29
C LEU A 89 -4.43 4.68 -19.70
N GLY A 90 -4.84 3.54 -19.15
CA GLY A 90 -6.17 2.99 -19.37
C GLY A 90 -6.60 2.06 -18.23
N GLN A 91 -7.85 1.62 -18.24
CA GLN A 91 -8.39 0.68 -17.25
C GLN A 91 -8.33 -0.77 -17.74
N GLU A 92 -8.41 -0.99 -19.06
CA GLU A 92 -8.48 -2.32 -19.68
C GLU A 92 -7.64 -2.40 -20.96
N ALA A 93 -7.06 -3.56 -21.25
CA ALA A 93 -6.23 -3.77 -22.44
C ALA A 93 -7.00 -3.53 -23.74
N GLU A 94 -8.30 -3.83 -23.77
CA GLU A 94 -9.18 -3.63 -24.92
C GLU A 94 -9.31 -2.13 -25.31
N GLN A 95 -9.10 -1.20 -24.36
CA GLN A 95 -9.11 0.24 -24.67
C GLN A 95 -7.91 0.64 -25.54
N PHE A 96 -6.75 0.02 -25.34
CA PHE A 96 -5.53 0.29 -26.11
C PHE A 96 -5.66 -0.21 -27.55
N ALA A 97 -6.22 -1.42 -27.72
CA ALA A 97 -6.50 -1.98 -29.04
C ALA A 97 -7.50 -1.09 -29.82
N ARG A 98 -8.60 -0.66 -29.18
CA ARG A 98 -9.59 0.25 -29.80
C ARG A 98 -9.02 1.62 -30.15
N ALA A 99 -8.04 2.10 -29.38
CA ALA A 99 -7.36 3.36 -29.62
C ALA A 99 -6.26 3.27 -30.69
N GLY A 100 -6.04 2.09 -31.30
CA GLY A 100 -5.01 1.87 -32.31
C GLY A 100 -3.58 1.88 -31.76
N ILE A 101 -3.41 1.67 -30.46
CA ILE A 101 -2.09 1.66 -29.80
C ILE A 101 -1.50 0.24 -29.79
N GLY A 102 -2.35 -0.77 -29.86
CA GLY A 102 -1.98 -2.17 -30.04
C GLY A 102 -2.73 -3.08 -29.09
N PRO A 103 -2.84 -4.39 -29.39
CA PRO A 103 -3.18 -5.34 -28.35
C PRO A 103 -1.99 -5.43 -27.39
N LEU A 104 -2.21 -5.11 -26.11
CA LEU A 104 -1.14 -5.17 -25.09
C LEU A 104 -0.54 -6.58 -24.92
N SER A 105 -1.18 -7.62 -25.45
CA SER A 105 -0.66 -8.99 -25.48
C SER A 105 0.60 -9.15 -26.33
N GLU A 106 0.89 -8.22 -27.23
CA GLU A 106 2.10 -8.22 -28.08
C GLU A 106 3.23 -7.38 -27.48
N TRP A 107 2.96 -6.64 -26.40
CA TRP A 107 3.94 -5.77 -25.76
C TRP A 107 4.62 -6.50 -24.60
N THR A 108 5.84 -6.09 -24.26
CA THR A 108 6.60 -6.69 -23.17
C THR A 108 6.02 -6.24 -21.83
N PRO A 109 5.53 -7.15 -20.96
CA PRO A 109 5.13 -6.79 -19.60
C PRO A 109 6.35 -6.41 -18.79
N VAL A 110 6.29 -5.29 -18.09
CA VAL A 110 7.37 -4.77 -17.24
C VAL A 110 6.83 -4.43 -15.86
N GLU A 111 7.68 -4.39 -14.83
CA GLU A 111 7.27 -4.16 -13.45
C GLU A 111 8.12 -3.08 -12.78
N ALA A 112 7.51 -2.35 -11.84
CA ALA A 112 8.20 -1.38 -11.00
C ALA A 112 8.56 -2.01 -9.64
N PRO A 113 9.73 -1.72 -9.05
CA PRO A 113 10.17 -2.34 -7.80
C PRO A 113 9.24 -2.12 -6.59
N ALA A 114 8.74 -0.90 -6.39
CA ALA A 114 8.04 -0.52 -5.16
C ALA A 114 6.51 -0.38 -5.31
N ARG A 115 6.01 -0.08 -6.52
CA ARG A 115 4.58 0.20 -6.74
C ARG A 115 4.01 -0.69 -7.84
N ARG A 116 3.22 -1.68 -7.43
CA ARG A 116 2.67 -2.67 -8.34
C ARG A 116 1.56 -2.07 -9.22
N ARG A 117 1.87 -1.87 -10.49
CA ARG A 117 0.93 -1.59 -11.58
C ARG A 117 1.24 -2.50 -12.75
N ARG A 118 0.27 -2.73 -13.64
CA ARG A 118 0.55 -3.46 -14.87
C ARG A 118 1.09 -2.51 -15.92
N TRP A 119 2.37 -2.66 -16.22
CA TRP A 119 3.04 -1.92 -17.27
C TRP A 119 3.35 -2.80 -18.46
N TYR A 120 3.37 -2.18 -19.62
CA TYR A 120 3.78 -2.79 -20.88
C TYR A 120 4.67 -1.80 -21.63
N ALA A 121 5.77 -2.27 -22.20
CA ALA A 121 6.65 -1.49 -23.05
C ALA A 121 6.61 -2.01 -24.49
N ASP A 122 6.58 -1.09 -25.46
CA ASP A 122 6.60 -1.42 -26.89
C ASP A 122 8.02 -1.56 -27.48
N GLY A 123 9.06 -1.26 -26.67
CA GLY A 123 10.46 -1.23 -27.11
C GLY A 123 10.83 -0.04 -28.01
N SER A 124 9.91 0.87 -28.30
CA SER A 124 10.08 2.02 -29.19
C SER A 124 9.87 3.38 -28.49
N GLY A 125 9.64 3.36 -27.17
CA GLY A 125 9.49 4.53 -26.31
C GLY A 125 8.03 4.83 -25.91
N THR A 126 7.09 3.92 -26.17
CA THR A 126 5.73 3.99 -25.63
C THR A 126 5.56 2.98 -24.50
N MET A 127 5.08 3.47 -23.36
CA MET A 127 4.66 2.62 -22.25
C MET A 127 3.14 2.68 -22.10
N ALA A 128 2.54 1.54 -21.79
CA ALA A 128 1.13 1.43 -21.43
C ALA A 128 1.02 1.01 -19.97
N VAL A 129 0.08 1.62 -19.23
CA VAL A 129 -0.20 1.29 -17.84
C VAL A 129 -1.69 1.09 -17.63
N LEU A 130 -2.04 0.02 -16.91
CA LEU A 130 -3.41 -0.21 -16.47
C LEU A 130 -3.61 0.34 -15.05
N LEU A 131 -4.63 1.18 -14.88
CA LEU A 131 -5.00 1.83 -13.62
C LEU A 131 -6.15 1.10 -12.94
N ALA A 132 -5.98 0.78 -11.67
CA ALA A 132 -6.96 0.06 -10.88
C ALA A 132 -7.97 0.97 -10.16
N SER A 133 -7.63 2.24 -9.94
CA SER A 133 -8.53 3.24 -9.38
C SER A 133 -8.12 4.66 -9.80
N ALA A 134 -8.87 5.68 -9.36
CA ALA A 134 -8.43 7.07 -9.51
C ALA A 134 -7.19 7.35 -8.65
N SER A 135 -7.01 6.68 -7.51
CA SER A 135 -5.82 6.85 -6.67
C SER A 135 -4.53 6.38 -7.36
N ASP A 136 -4.61 5.47 -8.34
CA ASP A 136 -3.45 5.17 -9.19
C ASP A 136 -3.03 6.36 -10.04
N LEU A 137 -3.98 7.18 -10.48
CA LEU A 137 -3.71 8.40 -11.23
C LEU A 137 -3.07 9.45 -10.31
N ASP A 138 -3.64 9.61 -9.12
CA ASP A 138 -3.20 10.57 -8.10
C ASP A 138 -1.77 10.29 -7.61
N ASP A 139 -1.31 9.04 -7.68
CA ASP A 139 0.08 8.64 -7.41
C ASP A 139 0.98 8.71 -8.67
N LEU A 140 0.49 8.23 -9.82
CA LEU A 140 1.33 8.11 -11.02
C LEU A 140 1.66 9.45 -11.68
N ILE A 141 0.69 10.37 -11.79
CA ILE A 141 0.93 11.65 -12.47
C ILE A 141 2.00 12.48 -11.76
N PRO A 142 1.93 12.69 -10.44
CA PRO A 142 2.98 13.43 -9.74
C PRO A 142 4.32 12.70 -9.77
N THR A 143 4.32 11.36 -9.74
CA THR A 143 5.53 10.54 -9.89
C THR A 143 6.24 10.80 -11.22
N LEU A 144 5.50 10.81 -12.34
CA LEU A 144 6.05 11.09 -13.66
C LEU A 144 6.58 12.53 -13.75
N VAL A 145 5.86 13.50 -13.17
CA VAL A 145 6.29 14.92 -13.18
C VAL A 145 7.58 15.09 -12.37
N ALA A 146 7.66 14.49 -11.18
CA ALA A 146 8.87 14.51 -10.35
C ALA A 146 10.05 13.85 -11.08
N TYR A 147 9.85 12.69 -11.69
CA TYR A 147 10.88 11.99 -12.47
C TYR A 147 11.41 12.85 -13.62
N GLN A 148 10.53 13.50 -14.38
CA GLN A 148 10.92 14.39 -15.48
C GLN A 148 11.66 15.64 -14.99
N LEU A 149 11.17 16.29 -13.94
CA LEU A 149 11.81 17.48 -13.36
C LEU A 149 13.23 17.18 -12.90
N GLU A 150 13.42 16.11 -12.13
CA GLU A 150 14.73 15.76 -11.60
C GLU A 150 15.69 15.25 -12.69
N TRP A 151 15.19 14.49 -13.67
CA TRP A 151 15.95 14.17 -14.88
C TRP A 151 16.47 15.43 -15.57
N ASN A 152 15.61 16.42 -15.79
CA ASN A 152 15.96 17.64 -16.53
C ASN A 152 16.86 18.59 -15.72
N LYS A 153 16.75 18.61 -14.38
CA LYS A 153 17.74 19.29 -13.54
C LYS A 153 19.10 18.62 -13.65
N LEU A 154 19.13 17.28 -13.57
CA LEU A 154 20.37 16.51 -13.69
C LEU A 154 21.01 16.69 -15.06
N HIS A 155 20.23 16.64 -16.15
CA HIS A 155 20.69 16.93 -17.51
C HIS A 155 21.37 18.30 -17.62
N ARG A 156 20.72 19.36 -17.11
CA ARG A 156 21.29 20.71 -17.14
C ARG A 156 22.58 20.82 -16.34
N ARG A 157 22.68 20.14 -15.19
CA ARG A 157 23.89 20.11 -14.38
C ARG A 157 25.03 19.34 -15.05
N LEU A 158 24.74 18.22 -15.70
CA LEU A 158 25.73 17.46 -16.48
C LEU A 158 26.30 18.28 -17.63
N LEU A 159 25.45 19.01 -18.37
CA LEU A 159 25.92 19.91 -19.43
C LEU A 159 26.81 21.04 -18.91
N ALA A 160 26.59 21.48 -17.67
CA ALA A 160 27.40 22.50 -17.00
C ALA A 160 28.66 21.93 -16.33
N ALA A 161 28.81 20.60 -16.27
CA ALA A 161 29.92 19.88 -15.66
C ALA A 161 30.55 18.90 -16.66
N PRO A 162 31.17 19.38 -17.75
CA PRO A 162 31.80 18.52 -18.77
C PRO A 162 32.97 17.71 -18.19
N ASP A 163 33.54 18.19 -17.08
CA ASP A 163 34.67 17.58 -16.39
C ASP A 163 34.25 16.65 -15.25
N LEU A 164 32.98 16.17 -15.22
CA LEU A 164 32.53 15.13 -14.29
C LEU A 164 33.30 13.83 -14.57
N GLY A 165 34.54 13.79 -14.07
CA GLY A 165 35.52 12.74 -14.17
C GLY A 165 36.17 12.60 -15.55
N ASP A 166 37.49 12.79 -15.64
CA ASP A 166 38.33 12.09 -16.64
C ASP A 166 38.37 10.54 -16.36
N GLY A 167 37.24 9.94 -15.94
CA GLY A 167 37.08 8.55 -15.47
C GLY A 167 35.60 8.17 -15.22
N ASP A 168 35.33 6.92 -14.80
CA ASP A 168 33.96 6.46 -14.51
C ASP A 168 33.35 7.22 -13.30
N PRO A 169 32.14 7.81 -13.42
CA PRO A 169 31.52 8.55 -12.33
C PRO A 169 31.12 7.63 -11.18
N ASP A 170 31.41 8.07 -9.96
CA ASP A 170 31.04 7.41 -8.70
C ASP A 170 30.12 8.31 -7.85
N PRO A 171 29.46 7.79 -6.80
CA PRO A 171 28.58 8.60 -5.96
C PRO A 171 29.23 9.85 -5.34
N ALA A 172 30.52 9.78 -4.98
CA ALA A 172 31.24 10.88 -4.36
C ALA A 172 31.56 12.02 -5.36
N SER A 173 32.00 11.67 -6.57
CA SER A 173 32.24 12.61 -7.67
C SER A 173 30.94 13.26 -8.14
N CYS A 174 29.84 12.49 -8.20
CA CYS A 174 28.51 13.03 -8.50
C CYS A 174 28.06 14.03 -7.42
N ALA A 175 28.19 13.69 -6.13
CA ALA A 175 27.81 14.59 -5.05
C ALA A 175 28.60 15.91 -5.07
N SER A 176 29.93 15.83 -5.27
CA SER A 176 30.81 17.00 -5.27
C SER A 176 30.61 17.92 -6.48
N THR A 177 30.22 17.37 -7.63
CA THR A 177 30.14 18.12 -8.89
C THR A 177 28.71 18.51 -9.27
N LEU A 178 27.76 17.57 -9.10
CA LEU A 178 26.35 17.74 -9.47
C LEU A 178 25.48 18.14 -8.27
N GLY A 179 25.99 18.03 -7.04
CA GLY A 179 25.24 18.33 -5.81
C GLY A 179 24.46 17.13 -5.27
N GLY A 180 23.70 17.36 -4.19
CA GLY A 180 23.05 16.30 -3.43
C GLY A 180 24.00 15.64 -2.42
N ALA A 181 23.50 14.64 -1.68
CA ALA A 181 24.32 13.88 -0.73
C ALA A 181 24.88 12.61 -1.39
N GLU A 182 26.10 12.22 -1.04
CA GLU A 182 26.74 10.98 -1.53
C GLU A 182 25.87 9.73 -1.28
N GLY A 183 25.30 9.59 -0.07
CA GLY A 183 24.39 8.48 0.23
C GLY A 183 23.05 8.51 -0.52
N ASP A 184 22.66 9.64 -1.12
CA ASP A 184 21.52 9.67 -2.04
C ASP A 184 21.93 9.13 -3.42
N TRP A 185 23.15 9.44 -3.87
CA TRP A 185 23.72 8.89 -5.10
C TRP A 185 23.94 7.37 -5.03
N GLU A 186 24.44 6.85 -3.90
CA GLU A 186 24.56 5.40 -3.68
C GLU A 186 23.21 4.68 -3.83
N ARG A 187 22.14 5.28 -3.27
CA ARG A 187 20.78 4.72 -3.35
C ARG A 187 20.17 4.87 -4.73
N LEU A 188 20.52 5.92 -5.47
CA LEU A 188 20.11 6.08 -6.85
C LEU A 188 20.80 5.06 -7.76
N ASP A 189 22.09 4.79 -7.54
CA ASP A 189 22.82 3.74 -8.25
C ASP A 189 22.22 2.35 -7.96
N GLU A 190 21.90 2.04 -6.70
CA GLU A 190 21.15 0.82 -6.36
C GLU A 190 19.80 0.76 -7.10
N ALA A 191 19.04 1.87 -7.12
CA ALA A 191 17.77 1.94 -7.83
C ALA A 191 17.91 1.80 -9.36
N TRP A 192 19.08 2.09 -9.91
CA TRP A 192 19.46 1.89 -11.31
C TRP A 192 20.15 0.55 -11.58
N GLY A 193 20.26 -0.33 -10.59
CA GLY A 193 20.85 -1.66 -10.75
C GLY A 193 22.38 -1.68 -10.80
N GLY A 194 23.06 -0.65 -10.28
CA GLY A 194 24.52 -0.54 -10.32
C GLY A 194 25.06 0.02 -11.64
N GLU A 195 24.21 0.70 -12.43
CA GLU A 195 24.53 1.23 -13.75
C GLU A 195 24.67 2.77 -13.77
N LEU A 196 25.14 3.40 -12.68
CA LEU A 196 25.27 4.85 -12.54
C LEU A 196 25.86 5.55 -13.78
N ALA A 197 27.01 5.08 -14.26
CA ALA A 197 27.70 5.69 -15.40
C ALA A 197 26.86 5.67 -16.68
N ALA A 198 26.26 4.52 -17.01
CA ALA A 198 25.42 4.36 -18.19
C ALA A 198 24.16 5.23 -18.11
N ARG A 199 23.58 5.38 -16.91
CA ARG A 199 22.40 6.22 -16.69
C ARG A 199 22.73 7.70 -16.82
N LEU A 200 23.85 8.15 -16.27
CA LEU A 200 24.29 9.54 -16.41
C LEU A 200 24.59 9.90 -17.87
N ASP A 201 25.16 8.99 -18.64
CA ASP A 201 25.37 9.14 -20.08
C ASP A 201 24.03 9.30 -20.84
N GLU A 202 23.02 8.50 -20.50
CA GLU A 202 21.66 8.67 -21.04
C GLU A 202 21.00 9.99 -20.63
N VAL A 203 21.18 10.42 -19.36
CA VAL A 203 20.70 11.72 -18.91
C VAL A 203 21.41 12.84 -19.67
N GLY A 204 22.73 12.76 -19.88
CA GLY A 204 23.50 13.75 -20.63
C GLY A 204 23.09 13.87 -22.11
N ARG A 205 22.61 12.78 -22.72
CA ARG A 205 22.20 12.76 -24.14
C ARG A 205 20.92 13.52 -24.44
N ARG A 206 20.00 13.62 -23.49
CA ARG A 206 18.67 14.19 -23.77
C ARG A 206 17.96 14.78 -22.56
N GLU A 207 17.20 15.84 -22.83
CA GLU A 207 16.08 16.21 -21.97
C GLU A 207 14.94 15.19 -22.06
N MET A 208 14.18 15.10 -20.98
CA MET A 208 12.96 14.33 -20.89
C MET A 208 11.75 15.23 -21.15
N ASP A 209 10.99 14.93 -22.20
CA ASP A 209 9.72 15.59 -22.57
C ASP A 209 8.64 14.51 -22.78
N LEU A 210 8.18 13.92 -21.67
CA LEU A 210 7.18 12.87 -21.68
C LEU A 210 5.84 13.40 -22.19
N ARG A 211 5.13 12.54 -22.93
CA ARG A 211 3.72 12.77 -23.30
C ARG A 211 2.82 11.78 -22.59
N ILE A 212 1.69 12.25 -22.10
CA ILE A 212 0.67 11.43 -21.45
C ILE A 212 -0.62 11.41 -22.26
N ARG A 213 -1.31 10.28 -22.26
CA ARG A 213 -2.65 10.13 -22.84
C ARG A 213 -3.48 9.15 -22.03
N MET A 214 -4.65 9.58 -21.57
CA MET A 214 -5.61 8.72 -20.87
C MET A 214 -6.69 8.26 -21.84
N LEU A 215 -6.92 6.95 -21.93
CA LEU A 215 -7.90 6.33 -22.84
C LEU A 215 -9.28 6.17 -22.19
N GLY A 216 -9.39 6.39 -20.89
CA GLY A 216 -10.60 6.24 -20.10
C GLY A 216 -10.31 6.32 -18.61
N GLY A 217 -11.38 6.34 -17.80
CA GLY A 217 -11.31 6.45 -16.34
C GLY A 217 -12.68 6.70 -15.75
N SER A 218 -13.59 5.74 -15.97
CA SER A 218 -14.96 5.83 -15.44
C SER A 218 -15.09 4.95 -14.19
N SER A 219 -15.95 5.36 -13.25
CA SER A 219 -16.29 4.56 -12.08
C SER A 219 -16.83 3.18 -12.47
N VAL A 220 -17.62 3.10 -13.56
CA VAL A 220 -18.13 1.83 -14.10
C VAL A 220 -16.99 0.94 -14.63
N GLY A 221 -15.96 1.53 -15.24
CA GLY A 221 -14.78 0.81 -15.68
C GLY A 221 -14.01 0.18 -14.52
N TYR A 222 -13.83 0.92 -13.42
CA TYR A 222 -13.19 0.38 -12.21
C TYR A 222 -14.02 -0.73 -11.58
N ALA A 223 -15.34 -0.56 -11.46
CA ALA A 223 -16.22 -1.61 -10.93
C ALA A 223 -16.16 -2.89 -11.79
N ARG A 224 -16.18 -2.77 -13.13
CA ARG A 224 -16.05 -3.91 -14.04
C ARG A 224 -14.72 -4.65 -13.85
N MET A 225 -13.63 -3.90 -13.73
CA MET A 225 -12.31 -4.47 -13.52
C MET A 225 -12.21 -5.17 -12.16
N THR A 226 -12.77 -4.60 -11.09
CA THR A 226 -12.82 -5.24 -9.78
C THR A 226 -13.68 -6.52 -9.80
N ARG A 227 -14.82 -6.52 -10.51
CA ARG A 227 -15.60 -7.74 -10.73
C ARG A 227 -14.80 -8.83 -11.42
N ARG A 228 -14.04 -8.50 -12.48
CA ARG A 228 -13.14 -9.44 -13.16
C ARG A 228 -12.04 -9.97 -12.23
N TRP A 229 -11.58 -9.16 -11.27
CA TRP A 229 -10.63 -9.58 -10.23
C TRP A 229 -11.27 -10.51 -9.20
N TRP A 230 -12.52 -10.26 -8.83
CA TRP A 230 -13.24 -11.03 -7.82
C TRP A 230 -13.72 -12.40 -8.34
N THR A 231 -14.06 -12.52 -9.62
CA THR A 231 -14.57 -13.78 -10.21
C THR A 231 -13.72 -15.02 -9.89
N PRO A 232 -12.38 -15.03 -10.06
CA PRO A 232 -11.56 -16.19 -9.65
C PRO A 232 -11.65 -16.52 -8.15
N VAL A 233 -11.85 -15.54 -7.28
CA VAL A 233 -12.02 -15.77 -5.84
C VAL A 233 -13.40 -16.37 -5.57
N GLN A 234 -14.45 -15.91 -6.26
CA GLN A 234 -15.79 -16.51 -6.17
C GLN A 234 -15.79 -17.96 -6.67
N ASP A 235 -15.12 -18.24 -7.79
CA ASP A 235 -14.99 -19.59 -8.33
C ASP A 235 -14.28 -20.50 -7.33
N MET A 236 -13.24 -19.99 -6.65
CA MET A 236 -12.54 -20.71 -5.58
C MET A 236 -13.45 -20.97 -4.37
N LEU A 237 -14.23 -19.98 -3.91
CA LEU A 237 -15.19 -20.17 -2.83
C LEU A 237 -16.24 -21.25 -3.18
N ALA A 238 -16.67 -21.29 -4.45
CA ALA A 238 -17.60 -22.30 -4.94
C ALA A 238 -16.95 -23.69 -5.04
N GLU A 239 -15.73 -23.79 -5.57
CA GLU A 239 -14.95 -25.04 -5.65
C GLU A 239 -14.71 -25.64 -4.27
N LEU A 240 -14.39 -24.80 -3.30
CA LEU A 240 -14.23 -25.20 -1.90
C LEU A 240 -15.57 -25.50 -1.21
N GLY A 241 -16.73 -25.23 -1.82
CA GLY A 241 -18.04 -25.46 -1.21
C GLY A 241 -18.31 -24.57 0.01
N VAL A 242 -17.79 -23.33 -0.02
CA VAL A 242 -17.85 -22.38 1.11
C VAL A 242 -18.46 -21.02 0.72
N ALA A 243 -19.02 -20.90 -0.49
CA ALA A 243 -19.51 -19.63 -1.03
C ALA A 243 -20.69 -19.01 -0.25
N ASP A 244 -21.51 -19.83 0.40
CA ASP A 244 -22.68 -19.43 1.20
C ASP A 244 -22.37 -19.28 2.69
N ARG A 245 -21.10 -19.37 3.07
CA ARG A 245 -20.68 -19.37 4.46
C ARG A 245 -20.42 -17.94 5.00
N PRO A 246 -20.48 -17.73 6.32
CA PRO A 246 -20.14 -16.45 6.95
C PRO A 246 -18.72 -15.98 6.58
N LEU A 247 -18.61 -14.78 6.01
CA LEU A 247 -17.35 -14.25 5.47
C LEU A 247 -16.72 -13.22 6.42
N TYR A 248 -15.44 -13.39 6.70
CA TYR A 248 -14.58 -12.42 7.39
C TYR A 248 -13.64 -11.78 6.37
N PHE A 249 -13.89 -10.52 6.02
CA PHE A 249 -13.01 -9.80 5.11
C PHE A 249 -11.82 -9.24 5.91
N VAL A 250 -10.61 -9.54 5.45
CA VAL A 250 -9.38 -8.96 6.00
C VAL A 250 -8.60 -8.29 4.89
N SER A 251 -8.20 -7.04 5.08
CA SER A 251 -7.19 -6.38 4.24
C SER A 251 -5.88 -6.35 5.02
N SER A 252 -4.91 -7.19 4.66
CA SER A 252 -3.65 -7.32 5.41
C SER A 252 -2.49 -7.84 4.55
N ASN A 253 -1.33 -8.04 5.17
CA ASN A 253 -0.24 -8.75 4.54
C ASN A 253 -0.65 -10.20 4.21
N THR A 254 -0.22 -10.73 3.06
CA THR A 254 -0.53 -12.13 2.70
C THR A 254 0.21 -13.16 3.55
N HIS A 255 1.31 -12.78 4.19
CA HIS A 255 2.12 -13.71 4.97
C HIS A 255 1.67 -13.80 6.43
N SER A 256 1.10 -12.74 7.02
CA SER A 256 0.92 -12.69 8.47
C SER A 256 -0.12 -13.68 8.97
N LEU A 257 -1.34 -13.66 8.40
CA LEU A 257 -2.38 -14.65 8.72
C LEU A 257 -1.97 -16.07 8.37
N ALA A 258 -1.34 -16.27 7.20
CA ALA A 258 -0.87 -17.59 6.78
C ALA A 258 0.15 -18.17 7.78
N ASN A 259 1.12 -17.38 8.23
CA ASN A 259 2.11 -17.83 9.21
C ASN A 259 1.44 -18.17 10.57
N LEU A 260 0.53 -17.33 11.05
CA LEU A 260 -0.14 -17.56 12.33
C LEU A 260 -1.08 -18.77 12.33
N LEU A 261 -1.79 -19.01 11.23
CA LEU A 261 -2.83 -20.04 11.13
C LEU A 261 -2.33 -21.38 10.57
N THR A 262 -1.12 -21.45 10.02
CA THR A 262 -0.54 -22.70 9.51
C THR A 262 0.65 -23.19 10.34
N GLY A 263 1.36 -22.28 11.02
CA GLY A 263 2.57 -22.60 11.77
C GLY A 263 3.74 -23.06 10.91
N ILE A 264 3.69 -22.97 9.58
CA ILE A 264 4.66 -23.59 8.67
C ILE A 264 6.11 -23.20 9.01
N PRO A 265 6.49 -21.91 9.16
CA PRO A 265 7.87 -21.59 9.50
C PRO A 265 8.32 -22.11 10.87
N ARG A 266 7.39 -22.27 11.83
CA ARG A 266 7.68 -22.88 13.14
C ARG A 266 7.88 -24.39 13.03
N THR A 267 7.06 -25.08 12.25
CA THR A 267 7.22 -26.53 12.02
C THR A 267 8.53 -26.86 11.29
N HIS A 268 9.06 -25.91 10.52
CA HIS A 268 10.34 -26.00 9.81
C HIS A 268 11.49 -25.28 10.52
N GLU A 269 11.40 -25.05 11.83
CA GLU A 269 12.42 -24.31 12.60
C GLU A 269 13.85 -24.80 12.32
N ALA A 270 14.09 -26.11 12.34
CA ALA A 270 15.42 -26.68 12.13
C ALA A 270 15.98 -26.42 10.71
N GLU A 271 15.12 -26.26 9.72
CA GLU A 271 15.52 -25.91 8.34
C GLU A 271 15.83 -24.41 8.24
N VAL A 272 14.97 -23.56 8.81
CA VAL A 272 15.16 -22.10 8.85
C VAL A 272 16.46 -21.75 9.57
N VAL A 273 16.72 -22.36 10.72
CA VAL A 273 17.94 -22.14 11.51
C VAL A 273 19.19 -22.59 10.74
N ARG A 274 19.14 -23.76 10.08
CA ARG A 274 20.26 -24.25 9.28
C ARG A 274 20.57 -23.32 8.10
N TRP A 275 19.53 -22.89 7.39
CA TRP A 275 19.68 -21.93 6.30
C TRP A 275 20.33 -20.64 6.79
N LEU A 276 19.91 -20.11 7.95
CA LEU A 276 20.50 -18.92 8.55
C LEU A 276 21.99 -19.11 8.86
N GLU A 277 22.38 -20.25 9.43
CA GLU A 277 23.78 -20.53 9.78
C GLU A 277 24.68 -20.62 8.54
N GLU A 278 24.18 -21.25 7.48
CA GLU A 278 24.95 -21.51 6.26
C GLU A 278 24.98 -20.32 5.30
N GLN A 279 23.85 -19.62 5.14
CA GLN A 279 23.60 -18.67 4.05
C GLN A 279 22.94 -17.37 4.50
N GLY A 280 22.58 -17.26 5.79
CA GLY A 280 21.90 -16.08 6.33
C GLY A 280 22.77 -14.81 6.27
N PRO A 281 22.15 -13.65 5.97
CA PRO A 281 22.76 -12.33 6.18
C PRO A 281 23.42 -12.21 7.56
N ALA A 282 24.52 -11.44 7.64
CA ALA A 282 25.32 -11.35 8.86
C ALA A 282 24.51 -10.80 10.06
N ASP A 283 23.67 -9.81 9.82
CA ASP A 283 22.76 -9.21 10.80
C ASP A 283 21.75 -10.22 11.37
N LEU A 284 21.20 -11.11 10.55
CA LEU A 284 20.28 -12.15 11.01
C LEU A 284 21.00 -13.28 11.76
N ARG A 285 22.24 -13.60 11.39
CA ARG A 285 23.08 -14.54 12.15
C ARG A 285 23.45 -13.98 13.52
N ASP A 286 23.74 -12.68 13.60
CA ASP A 286 23.99 -12.00 14.87
C ASP A 286 22.74 -11.93 15.76
N GLU A 287 21.54 -11.80 15.18
CA GLU A 287 20.27 -11.91 15.93
C GLU A 287 20.03 -13.36 16.41
N LEU A 288 20.29 -14.37 15.59
CA LEU A 288 20.19 -15.78 15.98
C LEU A 288 21.09 -16.10 17.19
N GLU A 289 22.32 -15.60 17.21
CA GLU A 289 23.23 -15.79 18.35
C GLU A 289 22.71 -15.07 19.61
N ARG A 290 22.06 -13.91 19.45
CA ARG A 290 21.39 -13.21 20.57
C ARG A 290 20.20 -13.99 21.13
N PHE A 291 19.44 -14.72 20.29
CA PHE A 291 18.44 -15.67 20.76
C PHE A 291 19.07 -16.80 21.59
N ARG A 292 20.11 -17.44 21.07
CA ARG A 292 20.81 -18.56 21.73
C ARG A 292 21.42 -18.19 23.08
N THR A 293 21.92 -16.97 23.19
CA THR A 293 22.56 -16.47 24.41
C THR A 293 21.60 -15.77 25.36
N GLY A 294 20.29 -15.73 25.06
CA GLY A 294 19.28 -15.08 25.89
C GLY A 294 19.45 -13.55 25.99
N ARG A 295 20.06 -12.92 24.98
CA ARG A 295 20.36 -11.49 24.94
C ARG A 295 19.37 -10.66 24.13
N THR A 296 18.48 -11.31 23.38
CA THR A 296 17.42 -10.63 22.62
C THR A 296 16.15 -10.46 23.44
N ARG A 297 15.40 -9.41 23.11
CA ARG A 297 14.03 -9.17 23.58
C ARG A 297 12.97 -9.50 22.53
N GLY A 298 13.38 -9.94 21.34
CA GLY A 298 12.48 -10.22 20.22
C GLY A 298 11.72 -11.54 20.36
N SER A 299 10.64 -11.69 19.58
CA SER A 299 9.85 -12.91 19.52
C SER A 299 10.52 -13.92 18.58
N TRP A 300 10.72 -15.14 19.08
CA TRP A 300 11.26 -16.24 18.28
C TRP A 300 10.36 -16.57 17.09
N GLU A 301 9.04 -16.52 17.30
CA GLU A 301 8.04 -16.72 16.25
C GLU A 301 8.19 -15.67 15.14
N ASN A 302 8.26 -14.39 15.51
CA ASN A 302 8.46 -13.31 14.53
C ASN A 302 9.77 -13.49 13.76
N PHE A 303 10.84 -13.93 14.43
CA PHE A 303 12.14 -14.16 13.81
C PHE A 303 12.09 -15.32 12.81
N LEU A 304 11.47 -16.45 13.18
CA LEU A 304 11.26 -17.59 12.30
C LEU A 304 10.38 -17.21 11.10
N TYR A 305 9.31 -16.43 11.32
CA TYR A 305 8.45 -15.99 10.23
C TYR A 305 9.15 -15.07 9.24
N TYR A 306 10.01 -14.18 9.73
CA TYR A 306 10.82 -13.30 8.89
C TYR A 306 11.81 -14.11 8.05
N CYS A 307 12.58 -15.02 8.69
CA CYS A 307 13.61 -15.80 8.03
C CYS A 307 13.04 -16.89 7.11
N GLY A 308 11.90 -17.48 7.48
CA GLY A 308 11.19 -18.47 6.68
C GLY A 308 10.78 -17.98 5.30
N ARG A 309 10.68 -16.65 5.10
CA ARG A 309 10.44 -16.05 3.78
C ARG A 309 11.55 -16.35 2.77
N ALA A 310 12.80 -16.38 3.21
CA ALA A 310 13.92 -16.71 2.32
C ALA A 310 14.23 -18.20 2.35
N ALA A 311 14.08 -18.84 3.51
CA ALA A 311 14.50 -20.23 3.72
C ALA A 311 13.56 -21.27 3.09
N LEU A 312 12.25 -21.00 2.97
CA LEU A 312 11.24 -22.06 2.71
C LEU A 312 10.50 -21.92 1.37
N GLU A 313 10.85 -20.99 0.48
CA GLU A 313 10.10 -20.79 -0.77
C GLU A 313 10.39 -21.88 -1.83
N PRO A 314 9.36 -22.44 -2.50
CA PRO A 314 7.94 -22.07 -2.45
C PRO A 314 7.10 -22.84 -1.40
N ARG A 315 6.25 -22.13 -0.65
CA ARG A 315 5.38 -22.71 0.41
C ARG A 315 3.94 -23.04 0.00
N GLY A 316 3.50 -22.59 -1.18
CA GLY A 316 2.08 -22.57 -1.52
C GLY A 316 1.38 -23.94 -1.57
N ALA A 317 2.11 -25.03 -1.81
CA ALA A 317 1.52 -26.38 -1.77
C ALA A 317 1.23 -26.84 -0.34
N GLU A 318 2.14 -26.53 0.59
CA GLU A 318 1.98 -26.86 2.00
C GLU A 318 0.94 -25.97 2.67
N GLU A 319 0.96 -24.66 2.39
CA GLU A 319 -0.07 -23.71 2.85
C GLU A 319 -1.46 -24.17 2.38
N ARG A 320 -1.60 -24.62 1.13
CA ARG A 320 -2.85 -25.19 0.62
C ARG A 320 -3.27 -26.45 1.36
N ALA A 321 -2.33 -27.36 1.64
CA ALA A 321 -2.60 -28.55 2.44
C ALA A 321 -2.98 -28.22 3.89
N ALA A 322 -2.54 -27.07 4.41
CA ALA A 322 -2.89 -26.53 5.72
C ALA A 322 -4.16 -25.66 5.71
N GLY A 323 -4.89 -25.58 4.59
CA GLY A 323 -6.18 -24.88 4.50
C GLY A 323 -6.12 -23.44 3.98
N VAL A 324 -4.96 -22.95 3.55
CA VAL A 324 -4.78 -21.60 3.01
C VAL A 324 -4.58 -21.63 1.49
N THR A 325 -5.56 -21.12 0.75
CA THR A 325 -5.46 -21.09 -0.73
C THR A 325 -5.15 -19.69 -1.23
N HIS A 326 -4.02 -19.55 -1.95
CA HIS A 326 -3.57 -18.28 -2.52
C HIS A 326 -4.06 -18.08 -3.95
N LEU A 327 -4.49 -16.85 -4.27
CA LEU A 327 -4.84 -16.40 -5.61
C LEU A 327 -4.04 -15.15 -5.98
N SER A 328 -3.25 -15.24 -7.05
CA SER A 328 -2.58 -14.09 -7.63
C SER A 328 -3.46 -13.42 -8.70
N SER A 329 -3.56 -12.10 -8.67
CA SER A 329 -4.36 -11.37 -9.65
C SER A 329 -3.77 -11.42 -11.07
N ARG A 330 -4.66 -11.68 -12.04
CA ARG A 330 -4.40 -11.60 -13.49
C ARG A 330 -5.01 -10.35 -14.16
N THR A 331 -5.60 -9.43 -13.40
CA THR A 331 -6.22 -8.19 -13.90
C THR A 331 -5.41 -6.95 -13.50
N ALA A 332 -5.78 -5.79 -14.04
CA ALA A 332 -5.16 -4.50 -13.72
C ALA A 332 -5.12 -4.20 -12.21
N LEU A 333 -6.11 -4.68 -11.44
CA LEU A 333 -6.07 -4.66 -9.98
C LEU A 333 -5.07 -5.71 -9.46
N ARG A 334 -3.83 -5.29 -9.17
CA ARG A 334 -2.71 -6.15 -8.74
C ARG A 334 -2.75 -6.54 -7.26
N VAL A 335 -3.94 -6.88 -6.75
CA VAL A 335 -4.16 -7.31 -5.37
C VAL A 335 -4.25 -8.83 -5.30
N SER A 336 -3.43 -9.46 -4.46
CA SER A 336 -3.54 -10.91 -4.20
C SER A 336 -4.66 -11.19 -3.19
N ALA A 337 -5.25 -12.38 -3.24
CA ALA A 337 -6.26 -12.81 -2.27
C ALA A 337 -5.90 -14.19 -1.68
N GLN A 338 -6.39 -14.47 -0.49
CA GLN A 338 -6.31 -15.77 0.16
C GLN A 338 -7.69 -16.17 0.70
N VAL A 339 -8.01 -17.44 0.59
CA VAL A 339 -9.24 -18.04 1.15
C VAL A 339 -8.84 -19.05 2.21
N MET A 340 -9.39 -18.92 3.42
CA MET A 340 -9.09 -19.77 4.57
C MET A 340 -10.40 -20.19 5.27
N PRO A 341 -10.99 -21.35 4.91
CA PRO A 341 -12.12 -21.92 5.66
C PRO A 341 -11.66 -22.39 7.03
N LEU A 342 -12.29 -21.91 8.10
CA LEU A 342 -11.83 -22.13 9.47
C LEU A 342 -11.89 -23.61 9.90
N ASP A 343 -12.90 -24.35 9.44
CA ASP A 343 -13.08 -25.79 9.66
C ASP A 343 -11.97 -26.68 9.05
N ARG A 344 -11.07 -26.09 8.25
CA ARG A 344 -9.97 -26.80 7.59
C ARG A 344 -8.61 -26.47 8.15
N LEU A 345 -8.55 -25.56 9.12
CA LEU A 345 -7.33 -25.18 9.79
C LEU A 345 -7.01 -26.17 10.93
N ARG A 346 -5.73 -26.26 11.30
CA ARG A 346 -5.25 -27.18 12.35
C ARG A 346 -4.81 -26.37 13.59
N PRO A 347 -5.65 -26.25 14.62
CA PRO A 347 -5.39 -25.39 15.77
C PRO A 347 -4.12 -25.78 16.53
N GLU A 348 -3.72 -27.05 16.50
CA GLU A 348 -2.47 -27.54 17.10
C GLU A 348 -1.20 -26.96 16.45
N LEU A 349 -1.31 -26.41 15.23
CA LEU A 349 -0.20 -25.77 14.51
C LEU A 349 -0.21 -24.25 14.63
N PHE A 350 -1.24 -23.67 15.24
CA PHE A 350 -1.37 -22.22 15.34
C PHE A 350 -0.20 -21.60 16.12
N ASP A 351 0.05 -20.32 15.85
CA ASP A 351 0.91 -19.50 16.69
C ASP A 351 0.40 -19.54 18.14
N PRO A 352 1.26 -19.83 19.13
CA PRO A 352 0.80 -20.09 20.48
C PRO A 352 0.27 -18.82 21.15
N ARG A 353 0.61 -17.63 20.60
CA ARG A 353 0.09 -16.34 21.06
C ARG A 353 -1.39 -16.14 20.74
N LEU A 354 -1.97 -16.96 19.84
CA LEU A 354 -3.42 -16.99 19.61
C LEU A 354 -4.19 -17.55 20.81
N GLY A 355 -3.53 -18.25 21.74
CA GLY A 355 -4.13 -18.80 22.96
C GLY A 355 -4.71 -20.21 22.79
N ASP A 356 -5.43 -20.67 23.81
CA ASP A 356 -6.02 -22.01 23.85
C ASP A 356 -7.29 -22.10 22.98
N VAL A 357 -7.10 -22.36 21.69
CA VAL A 357 -8.20 -22.50 20.72
C VAL A 357 -8.94 -23.81 20.93
N ASP A 358 -10.27 -23.73 21.06
CA ASP A 358 -11.15 -24.91 21.09
C ASP A 358 -11.22 -25.56 19.71
N ALA A 359 -10.58 -26.72 19.58
CA ALA A 359 -10.50 -27.46 18.32
C ALA A 359 -11.85 -27.99 17.84
N ASP A 360 -12.76 -28.36 18.75
CA ASP A 360 -14.08 -28.86 18.39
C ASP A 360 -14.98 -27.73 17.89
N ALA A 361 -14.93 -26.57 18.55
CA ALA A 361 -15.62 -25.36 18.09
C ALA A 361 -15.10 -24.90 16.72
N LEU A 362 -13.78 -24.87 16.52
CA LEU A 362 -13.17 -24.50 15.25
C LEU A 362 -13.56 -25.47 14.12
N ALA A 363 -13.56 -26.78 14.37
CA ALA A 363 -13.97 -27.78 13.38
C ALA A 363 -15.46 -27.67 12.98
N GLN A 364 -16.30 -27.08 13.83
CA GLN A 364 -17.71 -26.81 13.57
C GLN A 364 -17.95 -25.41 12.97
N SER A 365 -16.95 -24.54 12.98
CA SER A 365 -17.04 -23.18 12.46
C SER A 365 -17.42 -23.21 10.99
N ARG A 366 -18.37 -22.35 10.61
CA ARG A 366 -18.66 -22.11 9.19
C ARG A 366 -17.87 -20.92 8.66
N GLY A 367 -17.13 -20.19 9.48
CA GLY A 367 -16.43 -18.98 9.06
C GLY A 367 -15.42 -19.22 7.94
N VAL A 368 -15.30 -18.24 7.05
CA VAL A 368 -14.29 -18.20 5.99
C VAL A 368 -13.59 -16.86 6.03
N ILE A 369 -12.27 -16.86 6.13
CA ILE A 369 -11.47 -15.66 5.98
C ILE A 369 -11.18 -15.46 4.49
N VAL A 370 -11.51 -14.28 3.98
CA VAL A 370 -11.00 -13.78 2.69
C VAL A 370 -10.04 -12.64 3.00
N ASN A 371 -8.74 -12.94 2.93
CA ASN A 371 -7.69 -11.95 3.10
C ASN A 371 -7.30 -11.37 1.74
N VAL A 372 -7.15 -10.05 1.64
CA VAL A 372 -6.66 -9.37 0.43
C VAL A 372 -5.43 -8.56 0.78
N GLU A 373 -4.47 -8.54 -0.14
CA GLU A 373 -3.31 -7.66 -0.03
C GLU A 373 -3.72 -6.19 -0.11
N TYR A 374 -2.91 -5.28 0.44
CA TYR A 374 -3.20 -3.85 0.49
C TYR A 374 -3.60 -3.26 -0.87
N PRO A 375 -4.87 -2.81 -1.04
CA PRO A 375 -5.25 -2.02 -2.20
C PRO A 375 -4.68 -0.60 -2.10
N LEU A 376 -4.74 0.15 -3.21
CA LEU A 376 -4.45 1.58 -3.21
C LEU A 376 -5.72 2.40 -3.14
N GLY A 377 -5.85 3.25 -2.13
CA GLY A 377 -6.83 4.32 -2.15
C GLY A 377 -8.25 3.81 -2.43
N LEU A 378 -8.89 4.42 -3.42
CA LEU A 378 -10.25 4.07 -3.87
C LEU A 378 -10.41 2.64 -4.41
N ALA A 379 -9.32 1.90 -4.67
CA ALA A 379 -9.44 0.47 -4.96
C ALA A 379 -10.01 -0.31 -3.76
N ALA A 380 -9.75 0.14 -2.53
CA ALA A 380 -10.32 -0.44 -1.31
C ALA A 380 -11.86 -0.40 -1.31
N TYR A 381 -12.43 0.76 -1.63
CA TYR A 381 -13.89 0.92 -1.80
C TYR A 381 -14.44 -0.05 -2.84
N ASN A 382 -13.82 -0.09 -4.03
CA ASN A 382 -14.29 -0.94 -5.12
C ASN A 382 -14.25 -2.43 -4.73
N ILE A 383 -13.18 -2.89 -4.06
CA ILE A 383 -13.01 -4.28 -3.62
C ILE A 383 -14.08 -4.66 -2.61
N LEU A 384 -14.20 -3.93 -1.51
CA LEU A 384 -15.13 -4.30 -0.44
C LEU A 384 -16.57 -4.24 -0.95
N ARG A 385 -16.91 -3.23 -1.76
CA ARG A 385 -18.22 -3.11 -2.40
C ARG A 385 -18.54 -4.26 -3.36
N GLU A 386 -17.57 -4.71 -4.16
CA GLU A 386 -17.79 -5.86 -5.06
C GLU A 386 -18.01 -7.15 -4.27
N ILE A 387 -17.21 -7.38 -3.22
CA ILE A 387 -17.35 -8.54 -2.33
C ILE A 387 -18.73 -8.56 -1.68
N THR A 388 -19.20 -7.42 -1.16
CA THR A 388 -20.52 -7.34 -0.49
C THR A 388 -21.70 -7.34 -1.45
N THR A 389 -21.49 -6.91 -2.70
CA THR A 389 -22.50 -7.10 -3.76
C THR A 389 -22.64 -8.57 -4.13
N ALA A 390 -21.55 -9.33 -4.05
CA ALA A 390 -21.48 -10.74 -4.38
C ALA A 390 -21.89 -11.70 -3.26
N ALA A 391 -21.75 -11.29 -1.99
CA ALA A 391 -22.04 -12.09 -0.81
C ALA A 391 -22.82 -11.29 0.24
N ASP A 392 -23.95 -11.82 0.68
CA ASP A 392 -24.79 -11.28 1.76
C ASP A 392 -24.41 -11.83 3.14
N THR A 393 -23.34 -12.62 3.22
CA THR A 393 -22.89 -13.35 4.43
C THR A 393 -21.75 -12.69 5.19
N LEU A 394 -21.40 -11.43 4.85
CA LEU A 394 -20.31 -10.71 5.50
C LEU A 394 -20.59 -10.51 7.01
N ARG A 395 -19.65 -10.94 7.86
CA ARG A 395 -19.73 -10.82 9.33
C ARG A 395 -18.83 -9.75 9.90
N ALA A 396 -17.66 -9.56 9.32
CA ALA A 396 -16.71 -8.56 9.80
C ALA A 396 -15.79 -8.04 8.69
N VAL A 397 -15.29 -6.83 8.91
CA VAL A 397 -14.31 -6.14 8.08
C VAL A 397 -13.14 -5.75 8.98
N TYR A 398 -11.97 -6.33 8.74
CA TYR A 398 -10.75 -5.98 9.45
C TYR A 398 -9.71 -5.44 8.48
N VAL A 399 -9.17 -4.27 8.81
CA VAL A 399 -8.13 -3.61 8.01
C VAL A 399 -6.89 -3.46 8.88
N LEU A 400 -5.81 -4.10 8.46
CA LEU A 400 -4.46 -3.78 8.93
C LEU A 400 -3.86 -2.86 7.87
N GLY A 401 -3.27 -1.73 8.25
CA GLY A 401 -2.69 -0.77 7.32
C GLY A 401 -1.32 -0.28 7.77
N LYS A 402 -0.54 0.21 6.82
CA LYS A 402 0.63 1.05 7.09
C LYS A 402 0.18 2.50 7.11
N ALA A 403 0.74 3.29 8.00
CA ALA A 403 0.50 4.72 8.04
C ALA A 403 1.78 5.49 8.33
N ALA A 404 1.83 6.73 7.83
CA ALA A 404 2.75 7.71 8.32
C ALA A 404 2.20 8.30 9.62
N THR A 405 3.07 8.57 10.59
CA THR A 405 2.67 9.14 11.88
C THR A 405 3.21 10.56 12.08
N LEU A 406 2.40 11.39 12.73
CA LEU A 406 2.75 12.75 13.15
C LEU A 406 3.06 12.86 14.65
N ASN A 407 2.75 11.84 15.46
CA ASN A 407 2.90 11.86 16.92
C ASN A 407 3.52 10.59 17.55
N ALA A 408 3.73 9.53 16.78
CA ALA A 408 4.23 8.24 17.26
C ALA A 408 5.63 7.92 16.69
N ALA A 409 6.22 6.81 17.14
CA ALA A 409 7.46 6.29 16.60
C ALA A 409 7.20 5.22 15.53
N VAL A 410 8.12 5.05 14.57
CA VAL A 410 8.08 3.93 13.63
C VAL A 410 8.10 2.61 14.40
N GLY A 411 7.16 1.72 14.10
CA GLY A 411 6.91 0.47 14.83
C GLY A 411 5.78 0.55 15.87
N ASP A 412 5.27 1.73 16.19
CA ASP A 412 4.07 1.85 17.02
C ASP A 412 2.81 1.41 16.25
N VAL A 413 1.80 0.94 16.99
CA VAL A 413 0.47 0.58 16.47
C VAL A 413 -0.54 1.61 16.93
N MET A 414 -1.34 2.13 16.00
CA MET A 414 -2.29 3.21 16.17
C MET A 414 -3.69 2.72 15.82
N ILE A 415 -4.59 2.79 16.79
CA ILE A 415 -5.99 2.40 16.67
C ILE A 415 -6.83 3.68 16.59
N SER A 416 -7.50 3.84 15.44
CA SER A 416 -8.23 5.08 15.13
C SER A 416 -9.71 4.95 15.45
N GLY A 417 -10.23 5.90 16.24
CA GLY A 417 -11.67 6.05 16.50
C GLY A 417 -12.36 7.06 15.57
N VAL A 418 -11.57 7.84 14.82
CA VAL A 418 -12.07 8.82 13.83
C VAL A 418 -11.26 8.69 12.55
N ILE A 419 -11.93 8.68 11.39
CA ILE A 419 -11.32 8.67 10.06
C ILE A 419 -11.91 9.80 9.24
N HIS A 420 -11.07 10.71 8.74
CA HIS A 420 -11.46 11.71 7.75
C HIS A 420 -11.02 11.27 6.35
N ASP A 421 -11.94 11.24 5.39
CA ASP A 421 -11.66 10.78 4.03
C ASP A 421 -11.57 11.95 3.05
N GLU A 422 -10.38 12.28 2.54
CA GLU A 422 -10.22 13.34 1.53
C GLU A 422 -10.95 13.03 0.20
N HIS A 423 -11.22 11.75 -0.09
CA HIS A 423 -11.91 11.39 -1.34
C HIS A 423 -13.38 11.81 -1.34
N SER A 424 -14.07 11.64 -0.20
CA SER A 424 -15.48 12.00 -0.03
C SER A 424 -15.67 13.31 0.74
N GLY A 425 -14.65 13.81 1.45
CA GLY A 425 -14.76 14.89 2.43
C GLY A 425 -15.53 14.50 3.69
N SER A 426 -15.94 13.24 3.83
CA SER A 426 -16.73 12.76 4.98
C SER A 426 -15.83 12.35 6.14
N THR A 427 -16.38 12.43 7.36
CA THR A 427 -15.69 11.98 8.58
C THR A 427 -16.49 10.89 9.26
N TYR A 428 -15.82 9.80 9.62
CA TYR A 428 -16.39 8.61 10.24
C TYR A 428 -15.94 8.51 11.70
N TRP A 429 -16.89 8.27 12.61
CA TRP A 429 -16.62 7.92 14.00
C TRP A 429 -16.92 6.44 14.20
N LEU A 430 -15.92 5.70 14.68
CA LEU A 430 -15.91 4.26 14.75
C LEU A 430 -16.05 3.81 16.20
N ASP A 431 -16.85 2.77 16.40
CA ASP A 431 -16.71 1.87 17.55
C ASP A 431 -15.77 0.75 17.10
N ASN A 432 -14.47 1.03 17.14
CA ASN A 432 -13.44 0.15 16.56
C ASN A 432 -13.38 -1.15 17.36
N ALA A 433 -13.42 -2.30 16.68
CA ALA A 433 -13.45 -3.62 17.31
C ALA A 433 -12.17 -3.98 18.09
N PHE A 434 -11.12 -3.16 17.99
CA PHE A 434 -9.84 -3.35 18.67
C PHE A 434 -9.54 -2.19 19.61
N GLY A 435 -8.90 -2.51 20.74
CA GLY A 435 -8.27 -1.56 21.65
C GLY A 435 -6.79 -1.89 21.88
N VAL A 436 -6.07 -1.04 22.61
CA VAL A 436 -4.66 -1.24 22.94
C VAL A 436 -4.42 -2.55 23.70
N GLU A 437 -5.38 -3.00 24.51
CA GLU A 437 -5.32 -4.26 25.24
C GLU A 437 -5.21 -5.49 24.34
N ASP A 438 -5.72 -5.42 23.10
CA ASP A 438 -5.69 -6.54 22.16
C ASP A 438 -4.30 -6.73 21.54
N ILE A 439 -3.48 -5.68 21.52
CA ILE A 439 -2.18 -5.63 20.84
C ILE A 439 -0.99 -5.54 21.82
N ALA A 440 -1.15 -4.85 22.94
CA ALA A 440 -0.07 -4.56 23.88
C ALA A 440 0.66 -5.81 24.42
N PRO A 441 -0.01 -6.95 24.69
CA PRO A 441 0.68 -8.18 25.11
C PRO A 441 1.66 -8.75 24.08
N TYR A 442 1.51 -8.35 22.81
CA TYR A 442 2.24 -8.90 21.68
C TYR A 442 3.22 -7.89 21.06
N LEU A 443 3.29 -6.67 21.60
CA LEU A 443 4.24 -5.63 21.21
C LEU A 443 5.44 -5.64 22.16
N LEU A 444 6.62 -5.94 21.61
CA LEU A 444 7.89 -6.02 22.33
C LEU A 444 8.72 -4.74 22.21
N PHE A 445 8.64 -4.08 21.04
CA PHE A 445 9.45 -2.88 20.75
C PHE A 445 8.60 -1.62 20.60
N GLY A 446 7.43 -1.75 19.96
CA GLY A 446 6.50 -0.64 19.75
C GLY A 446 5.54 -0.43 20.92
N SER A 447 4.81 0.68 20.86
CA SER A 447 3.70 0.98 21.75
C SER A 447 2.36 0.91 21.02
N GLY A 448 1.30 0.56 21.74
CA GLY A 448 -0.08 0.73 21.27
C GLY A 448 -0.60 2.12 21.64
N LEU A 449 -1.23 2.80 20.69
CA LEU A 449 -1.89 4.10 20.87
C LEU A 449 -3.36 4.00 20.46
N ASP A 450 -4.25 4.21 21.42
CA ASP A 450 -5.70 4.29 21.21
C ASP A 450 -6.17 5.73 20.97
N ASN A 451 -7.45 5.86 20.59
CA ASN A 451 -8.14 7.14 20.40
C ASN A 451 -7.44 8.05 19.37
N GLN A 452 -6.73 7.46 18.43
CA GLN A 452 -6.09 8.20 17.36
C GLN A 452 -7.13 8.66 16.34
N ARG A 453 -6.76 9.67 15.53
CA ARG A 453 -7.55 10.10 14.38
C ARG A 453 -6.72 9.94 13.12
N ALA A 454 -7.31 9.31 12.12
CA ALA A 454 -6.69 9.08 10.83
C ALA A 454 -7.27 10.01 9.76
N VAL A 455 -6.40 10.42 8.85
CA VAL A 455 -6.79 11.06 7.59
C VAL A 455 -6.40 10.13 6.44
N THR A 456 -7.37 9.84 5.59
CA THR A 456 -7.19 9.14 4.32
C THR A 456 -6.87 10.17 3.25
N VAL A 457 -5.63 10.18 2.79
CA VAL A 457 -5.16 11.12 1.77
C VAL A 457 -5.24 10.53 0.36
N LYS A 458 -5.42 11.40 -0.64
CA LYS A 458 -5.50 10.96 -2.05
C LYS A 458 -4.19 10.33 -2.57
N SER A 459 -3.05 10.87 -2.16
CA SER A 459 -1.71 10.46 -2.59
C SER A 459 -0.63 11.11 -1.74
N THR A 460 0.50 10.43 -1.54
CA THR A 460 1.66 10.96 -0.80
C THR A 460 2.23 12.23 -1.44
N PHE A 461 2.30 12.29 -2.78
CA PHE A 461 2.78 13.49 -3.48
C PHE A 461 1.85 14.69 -3.29
N LEU A 462 0.57 14.45 -3.02
CA LEU A 462 -0.45 15.49 -2.84
C LEU A 462 -0.50 16.00 -1.40
N GLN A 463 0.55 15.76 -0.61
CA GLN A 463 0.69 16.30 0.73
C GLN A 463 1.78 17.37 0.72
N ASN A 464 1.54 18.45 1.46
CA ASN A 464 2.52 19.50 1.70
C ASN A 464 2.57 19.85 3.18
N ARG A 465 3.51 20.70 3.57
CA ARG A 465 3.70 21.08 4.97
C ARG A 465 2.45 21.74 5.58
N GLU A 466 1.74 22.56 4.82
CA GLU A 466 0.54 23.24 5.32
C GLU A 466 -0.60 22.26 5.62
N TYR A 467 -0.82 21.28 4.75
CA TYR A 467 -1.80 20.19 4.96
C TYR A 467 -1.43 19.37 6.21
N LEU A 468 -0.16 18.97 6.34
CA LEU A 468 0.30 18.18 7.49
C LEU A 468 0.21 18.97 8.80
N ASP A 469 0.56 20.26 8.78
CA ASP A 469 0.42 21.14 9.94
C ASP A 469 -1.05 21.34 10.34
N MET A 470 -1.96 21.44 9.36
CA MET A 470 -3.41 21.50 9.60
C MET A 470 -3.90 20.20 10.25
N TYR A 471 -3.56 19.03 9.69
CA TYR A 471 -3.95 17.74 10.25
C TYR A 471 -3.49 17.58 11.69
N TYR A 472 -2.23 17.92 11.95
CA TYR A 472 -1.68 17.84 13.30
C TYR A 472 -2.43 18.74 14.29
N ARG A 473 -2.79 19.97 13.90
CA ARG A 473 -3.57 20.90 14.75
C ARG A 473 -4.98 20.39 15.06
N GLU A 474 -5.59 19.69 14.11
CA GLU A 474 -6.92 19.06 14.26
C GLU A 474 -6.86 17.65 14.90
N ALA A 475 -5.69 17.29 15.45
CA ALA A 475 -5.40 16.02 16.09
C ALA A 475 -5.52 14.79 15.18
N PHE A 476 -5.41 14.98 13.86
CA PHE A 476 -5.18 13.90 12.90
C PHE A 476 -3.71 13.56 12.91
N THR A 477 -3.40 12.39 13.48
CA THR A 477 -2.04 11.96 13.77
C THR A 477 -1.59 10.75 12.95
N VAL A 478 -2.54 10.09 12.32
CA VAL A 478 -2.34 8.95 11.42
C VAL A 478 -2.65 9.41 9.99
N VAL A 479 -1.68 9.30 9.09
CA VAL A 479 -1.83 9.66 7.68
C VAL A 479 -1.70 8.40 6.84
N GLU A 480 -2.79 8.01 6.19
CA GLU A 480 -2.92 6.74 5.45
C GLU A 480 -3.77 6.95 4.19
N MET A 481 -4.12 5.89 3.45
CA MET A 481 -4.73 6.05 2.12
C MET A 481 -5.98 5.19 1.88
N GLU A 482 -6.40 4.28 2.77
CA GLU A 482 -7.43 3.27 2.46
C GLU A 482 -8.62 3.22 3.42
N ALA A 483 -8.49 3.70 4.66
CA ALA A 483 -9.49 3.52 5.70
C ALA A 483 -10.81 4.23 5.38
N GLY A 484 -10.75 5.44 4.82
CA GLY A 484 -11.89 6.21 4.32
C GLY A 484 -12.66 5.49 3.22
N PRO A 485 -12.03 5.06 2.13
CA PRO A 485 -12.62 4.19 1.11
C PRO A 485 -13.26 2.91 1.66
N PHE A 486 -12.66 2.25 2.66
CA PHE A 486 -13.32 1.12 3.33
C PHE A 486 -14.56 1.58 4.10
N CYS A 487 -14.50 2.70 4.83
CA CYS A 487 -15.66 3.27 5.53
C CYS A 487 -16.79 3.64 4.55
N ASN A 488 -16.47 4.16 3.37
CA ASN A 488 -17.45 4.42 2.31
C ASN A 488 -18.20 3.13 1.92
N ALA A 489 -17.49 2.03 1.72
CA ALA A 489 -18.11 0.74 1.40
C ALA A 489 -18.90 0.17 2.59
N VAL A 490 -18.39 0.29 3.81
CA VAL A 490 -19.11 -0.14 5.04
C VAL A 490 -20.40 0.64 5.24
N TYR A 491 -20.41 1.94 4.92
CA TYR A 491 -21.63 2.74 4.96
C TYR A 491 -22.70 2.17 4.02
N GLU A 492 -22.33 1.83 2.78
CA GLU A 492 -23.26 1.24 1.79
C GLU A 492 -23.75 -0.18 2.18
N ILE A 493 -23.08 -0.86 3.11
CA ILE A 493 -23.56 -2.12 3.69
C ILE A 493 -24.60 -1.86 4.78
N ALA A 494 -24.41 -0.80 5.56
CA ALA A 494 -25.23 -0.49 6.72
C ALA A 494 -26.45 0.39 6.42
N ASP A 495 -26.42 1.16 5.32
CA ASP A 495 -27.44 2.14 4.94
C ASP A 495 -27.96 1.90 3.52
N VAL A 496 -29.16 2.43 3.23
CA VAL A 496 -29.81 2.31 1.91
C VAL A 496 -29.25 3.32 0.91
N ASP A 497 -28.72 4.44 1.40
CA ASP A 497 -28.15 5.49 0.58
C ASP A 497 -26.70 5.17 0.21
N ARG A 498 -26.25 5.75 -0.90
CA ARG A 498 -24.83 5.78 -1.24
C ARG A 498 -24.06 6.55 -0.16
N HIS A 499 -22.79 6.17 0.07
CA HIS A 499 -21.91 6.89 0.99
C HIS A 499 -21.95 8.42 0.76
N PRO A 500 -22.00 9.24 1.83
CA PRO A 500 -22.19 10.68 1.70
C PRO A 500 -20.91 11.39 1.28
N THR A 501 -21.05 12.65 0.88
CA THR A 501 -19.93 13.54 0.54
C THR A 501 -19.97 14.75 1.48
N GLY A 502 -18.88 15.00 2.21
CA GLY A 502 -18.77 16.14 3.13
C GLY A 502 -19.61 16.02 4.40
N GLU A 503 -20.03 14.81 4.81
CA GLU A 503 -20.89 14.62 5.98
C GLU A 503 -20.17 13.93 7.15
N ALA A 504 -20.72 14.13 8.36
CA ALA A 504 -20.31 13.41 9.55
C ALA A 504 -21.13 12.12 9.73
N VAL A 505 -20.45 10.97 9.84
CA VAL A 505 -21.06 9.65 9.91
C VAL A 505 -20.65 8.94 11.20
N ASN A 506 -21.64 8.47 11.96
CA ASN A 506 -21.41 7.70 13.19
C ASN A 506 -21.68 6.20 12.95
N PHE A 507 -20.69 5.34 13.25
CA PHE A 507 -20.73 3.88 13.11
C PHE A 507 -21.05 3.10 14.40
N SER A 508 -21.74 3.69 15.36
CA SER A 508 -22.10 3.03 16.64
C SER A 508 -22.98 1.77 16.56
N LYS A 509 -23.60 1.46 15.41
CA LYS A 509 -24.50 0.29 15.26
C LYS A 509 -24.40 -0.35 13.88
N LEU A 510 -23.21 -0.80 13.50
CA LEU A 510 -23.03 -1.52 12.24
C LEU A 510 -23.66 -2.93 12.30
N PRO A 511 -24.15 -3.48 11.18
CA PRO A 511 -24.64 -4.86 11.11
C PRO A 511 -23.52 -5.91 11.08
N LEU A 512 -22.26 -5.47 11.16
CA LEU A 512 -21.03 -6.26 11.09
C LEU A 512 -20.02 -5.71 12.10
N ASP A 513 -19.02 -6.51 12.42
CA ASP A 513 -17.89 -6.09 13.26
C ASP A 513 -16.85 -5.35 12.40
N LEU A 514 -16.39 -4.18 12.83
CA LEU A 514 -15.45 -3.34 12.07
C LEU A 514 -14.22 -3.04 12.92
N GLY A 515 -13.05 -3.43 12.44
CA GLY A 515 -11.79 -3.12 13.09
C GLY A 515 -10.74 -2.56 12.13
N ILE A 516 -10.11 -1.46 12.50
CA ILE A 516 -9.07 -0.80 11.68
C ILE A 516 -7.85 -0.52 12.56
N ILE A 517 -6.72 -1.11 12.18
CA ILE A 517 -5.43 -1.00 12.86
C ILE A 517 -4.39 -0.45 11.89
N HIS A 518 -3.65 0.58 12.28
CA HIS A 518 -2.50 1.06 11.52
C HIS A 518 -1.21 0.82 12.31
N TYR A 519 -0.11 0.48 11.64
CA TYR A 519 1.21 0.59 12.24
C TYR A 519 2.04 1.66 11.54
N ALA A 520 2.84 2.36 12.33
CA ALA A 520 3.68 3.46 11.88
C ALA A 520 4.86 2.91 11.07
N SER A 521 4.88 3.17 9.77
CA SER A 521 5.97 2.77 8.87
C SER A 521 7.01 3.86 8.63
N ASP A 522 6.59 5.13 8.77
CA ASP A 522 7.38 6.30 8.39
C ASP A 522 6.81 7.57 9.04
N THR A 523 7.52 8.69 8.85
CA THR A 523 7.03 10.02 9.22
C THR A 523 6.92 10.89 7.97
N PRO A 524 5.86 11.72 7.83
CA PRO A 524 5.63 12.53 6.62
C PRO A 524 6.81 13.41 6.19
N TYR A 525 7.65 13.83 7.14
CA TYR A 525 8.82 14.68 6.90
C TYR A 525 10.07 13.93 6.43
N THR A 526 10.11 12.60 6.57
CA THR A 526 11.25 11.77 6.15
C THR A 526 10.93 10.87 4.97
N GLN A 527 9.71 10.95 4.44
CA GLN A 527 9.14 10.04 3.43
C GLN A 527 10.01 9.83 2.18
N ALA A 528 10.59 10.90 1.63
CA ALA A 528 11.46 10.79 0.45
C ALA A 528 12.73 9.95 0.73
N ARG A 529 13.18 9.92 2.00
CA ARG A 529 14.36 9.16 2.43
C ARG A 529 14.03 7.77 2.99
N THR A 530 12.83 7.54 3.52
CA THR A 530 12.47 6.31 4.24
C THR A 530 11.63 5.33 3.41
N LEU A 531 10.72 5.79 2.54
CA LEU A 531 9.80 4.95 1.76
C LEU A 531 10.48 4.16 0.62
N GLY A 532 11.73 4.48 0.29
CA GLY A 532 12.53 3.78 -0.73
C GLY A 532 13.68 2.94 -0.19
N ALA A 533 14.07 3.12 1.08
CA ALA A 533 15.37 2.66 1.59
C ALA A 533 15.28 1.60 2.69
N ARG A 534 14.09 1.28 3.21
CA ARG A 534 13.93 0.27 4.26
C ARG A 534 12.91 -0.78 3.83
N GLY A 535 13.41 -1.97 3.48
CA GLY A 535 12.62 -3.18 3.71
C GLY A 535 12.23 -3.25 5.19
N LEU A 536 11.15 -3.94 5.53
CA LEU A 536 10.85 -4.21 6.94
C LEU A 536 12.10 -4.82 7.55
N ASP A 537 12.78 -4.11 8.45
CA ASP A 537 13.74 -4.77 9.31
C ASP A 537 12.97 -5.80 10.16
N TYR A 538 13.70 -6.74 10.74
CA TYR A 538 13.09 -7.74 11.63
C TYR A 538 12.27 -7.09 12.76
N PHE A 539 12.64 -5.90 13.24
CA PHE A 539 11.94 -5.20 14.32
C PHE A 539 10.58 -4.63 13.89
N GLY A 540 10.41 -4.24 12.61
CA GLY A 540 9.14 -3.79 12.04
C GLY A 540 8.09 -4.89 11.89
N MET A 541 8.46 -6.17 12.05
CA MET A 541 7.52 -7.29 12.04
C MET A 541 6.66 -7.35 13.30
N ASP A 542 7.12 -6.77 14.40
CA ASP A 542 6.46 -6.82 15.70
C ASP A 542 5.03 -6.27 15.64
N SER A 543 4.89 -5.05 15.13
CA SER A 543 3.62 -4.35 14.94
C SER A 543 2.68 -5.12 14.00
N THR A 544 3.24 -5.71 12.95
CA THR A 544 2.50 -6.49 11.96
C THR A 544 1.89 -7.74 12.60
N TYR A 545 2.67 -8.50 13.36
CA TYR A 545 2.17 -9.71 14.00
C TYR A 545 1.28 -9.42 15.21
N ALA A 546 1.58 -8.42 16.04
CA ALA A 546 0.70 -8.03 17.14
C ALA A 546 -0.71 -7.68 16.64
N SER A 547 -0.79 -6.88 15.56
CA SER A 547 -2.05 -6.51 14.93
C SER A 547 -2.76 -7.71 14.28
N THR A 548 -2.01 -8.60 13.63
CA THR A 548 -2.59 -9.79 12.99
C THR A 548 -3.10 -10.80 14.04
N ILE A 549 -2.41 -10.92 15.18
CA ILE A 549 -2.85 -11.72 16.33
C ILE A 549 -4.18 -11.20 16.86
N ALA A 550 -4.33 -9.88 17.05
CA ALA A 550 -5.59 -9.27 17.46
C ALA A 550 -6.74 -9.62 16.49
N ILE A 551 -6.52 -9.46 15.17
CA ILE A 551 -7.49 -9.81 14.13
C ILE A 551 -7.88 -11.29 14.17
N ALA A 552 -6.89 -12.19 14.18
CA ALA A 552 -7.13 -13.63 14.19
C ALA A 552 -7.87 -14.07 15.47
N ARG A 553 -7.48 -13.56 16.63
CA ARG A 553 -8.15 -13.83 17.91
C ARG A 553 -9.60 -13.36 17.88
N ARG A 554 -9.88 -12.15 17.38
CA ARG A 554 -11.25 -11.63 17.27
C ARG A 554 -12.14 -12.51 16.38
N ILE A 555 -11.63 -12.99 15.25
CA ILE A 555 -12.34 -13.94 14.38
C ILE A 555 -12.66 -15.23 15.14
N LEU A 556 -11.68 -15.80 15.86
CA LEU A 556 -11.87 -17.03 16.62
C LEU A 556 -12.87 -16.85 17.78
N MET A 557 -12.89 -15.68 18.44
CA MET A 557 -13.90 -15.36 19.47
C MET A 557 -15.31 -15.28 18.88
N LEU A 558 -15.48 -14.65 17.71
CA LEU A 558 -16.78 -14.55 17.02
C LEU A 558 -17.33 -15.92 16.59
N GLU A 559 -16.45 -16.88 16.34
CA GLU A 559 -16.80 -18.27 16.03
C GLU A 559 -16.87 -19.17 17.27
N GLY A 560 -16.68 -18.62 18.48
CA GLY A 560 -16.75 -19.36 19.74
C GLY A 560 -15.57 -20.32 19.98
N ALA A 561 -14.50 -20.21 19.18
CA ALA A 561 -13.29 -21.01 19.32
C ALA A 561 -12.27 -20.41 20.31
N LEU A 562 -12.50 -19.17 20.76
CA LEU A 562 -11.77 -18.55 21.87
C LEU A 562 -12.76 -17.88 22.84
N PRO A 563 -12.45 -17.79 24.15
CA PRO A 563 -13.21 -16.97 25.07
C PRO A 563 -13.07 -15.49 24.69
N GLY A 564 -14.19 -14.77 24.72
CA GLY A 564 -14.29 -13.34 24.41
C GLY A 564 -13.95 -12.42 25.57
#